data_AF-A0A3P6RQJ0-F1
#
_entry.id   AF-A0A3P6RQJ0-F1
#
_cell.length_a   1.000
_cell.length_b   1.000
_cell.length_c   1.000
_cell.angle_alpha   90.00
_cell.angle_beta   90.00
_cell.angle_gamma   90.00
#
_symmetry.space_group_name_H-M   'P 1'
#
loop_
_entity.id
_entity.type
_entity.pdbx_description
1 polymer ?
#
loop_
_entity_poly.entity_id
_entity_poly.type
_entity_poly.pdbx_seq_one_letter_code
_entity_poly.pdbx_strand_id
1 'polypeptide(L)'
;MFIVGTADTIEFLKWFVLCSLEKHCIAPPGAKSSCEFGIDRYNEYAKCHRFDQSIVNLLLANAYECNASNYKSYSLGNGARLLREGDLILKKVKLECSHRW
;
A
#
# COMPACT_ATOMS: atom_id res chain seq x y z
N MET A 1 -11.49 7.24 -4.76
CA MET A 1 -11.52 5.87 -4.21
C MET A 1 -12.97 5.51 -4.00
N PHE A 2 -13.45 4.41 -4.58
CA PHE A 2 -14.80 3.90 -4.37
C PHE A 2 -14.71 2.73 -3.39
N ILE A 3 -15.63 2.70 -2.42
CA ILE A 3 -15.61 1.74 -1.32
C ILE A 3 -16.96 1.04 -1.31
N VAL A 4 -16.96 -0.29 -1.43
CA VAL A 4 -18.19 -1.09 -1.38
C VAL A 4 -18.60 -1.24 0.09
N GLY A 5 -19.85 -0.89 0.41
CA GLY A 5 -20.39 -0.91 1.78
C GLY A 5 -20.68 -2.31 2.31
N THR A 6 -19.63 -3.10 2.57
CA THR A 6 -19.72 -4.39 3.27
C THR A 6 -19.29 -4.25 4.72
N ALA A 7 -19.67 -5.20 5.59
CA ALA A 7 -19.26 -5.21 6.99
C ALA A 7 -17.72 -5.17 7.13
N ASP A 8 -17.02 -5.97 6.33
CA ASP A 8 -15.54 -6.00 6.30
C ASP A 8 -14.96 -4.65 5.91
N THR A 9 -15.56 -4.00 4.91
CA THR A 9 -15.09 -2.69 4.46
C THR A 9 -15.36 -1.59 5.49
N ILE A 10 -16.45 -1.69 6.26
CA ILE A 10 -16.74 -0.76 7.35
C ILE A 10 -15.69 -0.90 8.46
N GLU A 11 -15.31 -2.13 8.82
CA GLU A 11 -14.27 -2.35 9.83
C GLU A 11 -12.91 -1.83 9.36
N PHE A 12 -12.56 -2.10 8.10
CA PHE A 12 -11.38 -1.53 7.45
C PHE A 12 -11.38 0.01 7.49
N LEU A 13 -12.53 0.64 7.20
CA LEU A 13 -12.67 2.10 7.17
C LEU A 13 -12.43 2.74 8.54
N LYS A 14 -12.80 2.07 9.65
CA LYS A 14 -12.49 2.57 10.99
C LYS A 14 -10.98 2.70 11.19
N TRP A 15 -10.22 1.67 10.84
CA TRP A 15 -8.75 1.69 10.92
C TRP A 15 -8.11 2.73 10.02
N PHE A 16 -8.65 2.88 8.80
CA PHE A 16 -8.23 3.93 7.87
C PHE A 16 -8.41 5.33 8.47
N VAL A 17 -9.59 5.59 9.06
CA VAL A 17 -9.91 6.88 9.68
C VAL A 17 -9.02 7.13 10.90
N LEU A 18 -8.83 6.13 11.77
CA LEU A 18 -7.93 6.25 12.93
C LEU A 18 -6.50 6.60 12.51
N CYS A 19 -5.96 5.94 11.48
CA CYS A 19 -4.64 6.29 10.94
C CYS A 19 -4.60 7.69 10.34
N SER A 20 -5.70 8.15 9.71
CA SER A 20 -5.79 9.51 9.18
C SER A 20 -5.74 10.59 10.25
N LEU A 21 -6.10 10.26 11.50
CA LEU A 21 -6.01 11.15 12.66
C LEU A 21 -4.62 11.18 13.29
N GLU A 22 -3.78 10.18 13.01
CA GLU A 22 -2.43 10.07 13.53
C GLU A 22 -1.42 10.58 12.49
N LYS A 23 -0.73 11.69 12.82
CA LYS A 23 0.14 12.42 11.89
C LYS A 23 1.18 11.50 11.24
N HIS A 24 1.84 10.67 12.03
CA HIS A 24 2.91 9.79 11.53
C HIS A 24 2.39 8.54 10.82
N CYS A 25 1.11 8.24 10.94
CA CYS A 25 0.48 7.12 10.24
C CYS A 25 0.10 7.51 8.80
N ILE A 26 -0.59 8.64 8.61
CA ILE A 26 -1.01 9.10 7.27
C ILE A 26 0.09 9.88 6.53
N ALA A 27 1.02 10.49 7.27
CA ALA A 27 2.15 11.24 6.73
C ALA A 27 3.45 10.79 7.45
N PRO A 28 3.98 9.59 7.12
CA PRO A 28 5.19 9.08 7.75
C PRO A 28 6.38 10.02 7.57
N PRO A 29 7.39 9.98 8.45
CA PRO A 29 8.59 10.80 8.31
C PRO A 29 9.20 10.70 6.91
N GLY A 30 9.43 11.84 6.25
CA GLY A 30 9.91 11.90 4.87
C GLY A 30 8.81 11.89 3.80
N ALA A 31 7.54 11.85 4.19
CA ALA A 31 6.41 12.03 3.26
C ALA A 31 6.47 13.40 2.57
N LYS A 32 6.23 13.41 1.26
CA LYS A 32 6.18 14.61 0.42
C LYS A 32 4.75 14.80 -0.10
N SER A 33 4.24 16.02 -0.03
CA SER A 33 2.92 16.39 -0.55
C SER A 33 2.93 16.67 -2.05
N SER A 34 4.07 17.08 -2.61
CA SER A 34 4.26 17.32 -4.03
C SER A 34 4.94 16.15 -4.74
N CYS A 35 4.59 15.97 -6.00
CA CYS A 35 5.15 14.99 -6.90
C CYS A 35 6.01 15.69 -7.95
N GLU A 36 7.17 15.11 -8.24
CA GLU A 36 8.08 15.58 -9.29
C GLU A 36 7.93 14.66 -10.50
N PHE A 37 7.27 15.15 -11.54
CA PHE A 37 7.12 14.40 -12.80
C PHE A 37 8.24 14.80 -13.76
N GLY A 38 8.94 13.81 -14.32
CA GLY A 38 9.88 14.04 -15.41
C GLY A 38 9.19 14.05 -16.78
N ILE A 39 9.99 13.84 -17.83
CA ILE A 39 9.53 13.97 -19.22
C ILE A 39 8.53 12.85 -19.55
N ASP A 40 8.84 11.63 -19.13
CA ASP A 40 7.93 10.49 -19.24
C ASP A 40 7.19 10.24 -17.92
N ARG A 41 6.15 11.05 -17.68
CA ARG A 41 5.30 10.99 -16.47
C ARG A 41 4.60 9.64 -16.22
N TYR A 42 4.59 8.73 -17.20
CA TYR A 42 3.91 7.43 -17.07
C TYR A 42 4.87 6.32 -16.66
N ASN A 43 6.14 6.44 -17.04
CA ASN A 43 7.16 5.43 -16.72
C ASN A 43 8.16 5.90 -15.66
N GLU A 44 8.26 7.21 -15.40
CA GLU A 44 9.15 7.75 -14.38
C GLU A 44 8.45 7.84 -13.02
N TYR A 45 9.14 7.38 -11.97
CA TYR A 45 8.65 7.49 -10.60
C TYR A 45 8.55 8.96 -10.17
N ALA A 46 7.36 9.40 -9.76
CA ALA A 46 7.04 10.79 -9.46
C ALA A 46 7.64 11.32 -8.12
N LYS A 47 8.58 10.59 -7.51
CA LYS A 47 9.26 10.90 -6.24
C LYS A 47 8.34 11.27 -5.07
N CYS A 48 7.10 10.79 -5.11
CA CYS A 48 6.07 10.95 -4.11
C CYS A 48 5.23 9.67 -4.03
N HIS A 49 4.49 9.51 -2.95
CA HIS A 49 3.51 8.44 -2.82
C HIS A 49 2.16 9.00 -2.36
N ARG A 50 1.07 8.41 -2.88
CA ARG A 50 -0.26 8.58 -2.33
C ARG A 50 -0.37 7.75 -1.06
N PHE A 51 0.07 8.31 0.07
CA PHE A 51 0.11 7.62 1.36
C PHE A 51 -1.31 7.13 1.77
N ASP A 52 -2.32 7.93 1.46
CA ASP A 52 -3.75 7.63 1.59
C ASP A 52 -4.22 6.43 0.76
N GLN A 53 -3.60 6.12 -0.37
CA GLN A 53 -3.89 4.89 -1.11
C GLN A 53 -3.03 3.72 -0.60
N SER A 54 -1.82 3.99 -0.13
CA SER A 54 -0.89 2.95 0.32
C SER A 54 -1.30 2.27 1.62
N ILE A 55 -1.98 3.00 2.52
CA ILE A 55 -2.52 2.45 3.77
C ILE A 55 -3.47 1.28 3.52
N VAL A 56 -4.19 1.27 2.39
CA VAL A 56 -5.07 0.16 2.00
C VAL A 56 -4.28 -1.13 1.88
N ASN A 57 -3.11 -1.07 1.24
CA ASN A 57 -2.24 -2.24 1.10
C ASN A 57 -1.70 -2.70 2.44
N LEU A 58 -1.35 -1.78 3.35
CA LEU A 58 -0.83 -2.13 4.68
C LEU A 58 -1.90 -2.78 5.56
N LEU A 59 -3.10 -2.19 5.62
CA LEU A 59 -4.22 -2.72 6.40
C LEU A 59 -4.67 -4.08 5.88
N LEU A 60 -4.76 -4.25 4.55
CA LEU A 60 -5.07 -5.56 3.96
C LEU A 60 -3.93 -6.56 4.22
N ALA A 61 -2.66 -6.17 4.08
CA ALA A 61 -1.52 -7.04 4.39
C ALA A 61 -1.58 -7.55 5.83
N ASN A 62 -1.85 -6.67 6.80
CA ASN A 62 -1.98 -7.05 8.20
C ASN A 62 -3.19 -7.95 8.46
N ALA A 63 -4.35 -7.61 7.90
CA ALA A 63 -5.58 -8.40 8.09
C ALA A 63 -5.50 -9.81 7.49
N TYR A 64 -4.66 -10.00 6.47
CA TYR A 64 -4.54 -11.25 5.72
C TYR A 64 -3.15 -11.89 5.83
N GLU A 65 -2.43 -11.62 6.94
CA GLU A 65 -1.15 -12.24 7.31
C GLU A 65 -0.07 -12.16 6.21
N CYS A 66 -0.13 -11.09 5.42
CA CYS A 66 0.74 -10.86 4.26
C CYS A 66 0.73 -12.03 3.26
N ASN A 67 -0.31 -12.85 3.25
CA ASN A 67 -0.38 -14.00 2.39
C ASN A 67 -0.61 -13.56 0.94
N ALA A 68 0.45 -13.66 0.13
CA ALA A 68 0.45 -13.26 -1.26
C ALA A 68 -0.64 -13.95 -2.11
N SER A 69 -1.17 -15.11 -1.69
CA SER A 69 -2.28 -15.76 -2.40
C SER A 69 -3.57 -14.94 -2.37
N ASN A 70 -3.77 -14.12 -1.35
CA ASN A 70 -4.98 -13.31 -1.17
C ASN A 70 -5.03 -12.09 -2.10
N TYR A 71 -3.92 -11.77 -2.78
CA TYR A 71 -3.80 -10.66 -3.73
C TYR A 71 -3.68 -11.14 -5.17
N LYS A 72 -3.82 -12.44 -5.42
CA LYS A 72 -3.82 -13.02 -6.76
C LYS A 72 -5.25 -13.24 -7.21
N SER A 73 -5.63 -12.58 -8.30
CA SER A 73 -6.86 -12.94 -9.01
C SER A 73 -6.57 -14.12 -9.93
N TYR A 74 -7.05 -15.31 -9.55
CA TYR A 74 -6.97 -16.51 -10.38
C TYR A 74 -7.99 -16.50 -11.54
N SER A 75 -8.99 -15.61 -11.48
CA SER A 75 -10.03 -15.46 -12.51
C SER A 75 -9.58 -14.64 -13.74
N LEU A 76 -8.44 -13.95 -13.66
CA LEU A 76 -7.84 -13.18 -14.76
C LEU A 76 -6.71 -13.94 -15.50
N GLY A 77 -6.60 -15.26 -15.32
CA GLY A 77 -5.48 -16.08 -15.83
C GLY A 77 -4.29 -16.10 -14.84
N ASN A 78 -3.05 -16.22 -15.33
CA ASN A 78 -1.84 -16.26 -14.49
C ASN A 78 -1.54 -14.96 -13.70
N GLY A 79 -2.41 -13.95 -13.83
CA GLY A 79 -2.18 -12.58 -13.34
C GLY A 79 -1.01 -11.90 -14.07
N ALA A 80 -0.86 -10.59 -13.87
CA ALA A 80 0.36 -9.90 -14.26
C ALA A 80 1.41 -10.12 -13.18
N ARG A 81 2.53 -10.77 -13.51
CA ARG A 81 3.72 -10.75 -12.65
C ARG A 81 4.33 -9.35 -12.74
N LEU A 82 4.13 -8.55 -11.69
CA LEU A 82 4.95 -7.36 -11.46
C LEU A 82 6.37 -7.86 -11.14
N LEU A 83 7.21 -7.99 -12.17
CA LEU A 83 8.65 -8.13 -12.00
C LEU A 83 9.17 -6.79 -11.50
N ARG A 84 9.18 -6.59 -10.18
CA ARG A 84 9.97 -5.51 -9.59
C ARG A 84 11.41 -5.94 -9.71
N GLU A 85 12.12 -5.38 -10.69
CA GLU A 85 13.57 -5.43 -10.72
C GLU A 85 14.04 -4.70 -9.46
N GLY A 86 14.40 -5.50 -8.45
CA GLY A 86 14.69 -4.99 -7.13
C GLY A 86 15.95 -4.15 -7.21
N ASP A 87 15.78 -2.83 -7.13
CA ASP A 87 16.84 -1.96 -6.64
C ASP A 87 17.32 -2.57 -5.31
N LEU A 88 18.62 -2.82 -5.22
CA LEU A 88 19.31 -3.48 -4.09
C LEU A 88 19.04 -2.83 -2.71
N ILE A 89 18.34 -1.70 -2.70
CA ILE A 89 17.90 -0.91 -1.55
C ILE A 89 16.65 -1.51 -0.87
N LEU A 90 15.81 -2.30 -1.55
CA LEU A 90 14.64 -2.95 -0.93
C LEU A 90 14.99 -4.15 -0.03
N LYS A 91 16.27 -4.55 0.06
CA LYS A 91 16.73 -5.53 1.05
C LYS A 91 16.59 -5.06 2.51
N LYS A 92 16.23 -3.78 2.74
CA LYS A 92 16.02 -3.21 4.08
C LYS A 92 14.57 -2.91 4.45
N VAL A 93 13.61 -3.00 3.53
CA VAL A 93 12.20 -2.97 3.93
C VAL A 93 11.77 -4.40 4.18
N LYS A 94 12.14 -4.88 5.36
CA LYS A 94 11.41 -5.96 6.00
C LYS A 94 9.98 -5.44 6.11
N LEU A 95 9.09 -5.88 5.21
CA LEU A 95 7.65 -5.86 5.46
C LEU A 95 7.46 -6.83 6.61
N GLU A 96 7.77 -6.38 7.84
CA GLU A 96 7.62 -7.20 9.02
C GLU A 96 6.13 -7.42 9.21
N CYS A 97 5.67 -8.60 8.80
CA CYS A 97 4.50 -9.23 9.39
C CYS A 97 4.96 -9.75 10.77
N SER A 98 5.34 -8.82 11.64
CA SER A 98 5.80 -9.09 13.00
C SER A 98 4.58 -9.04 13.89
N HIS A 99 4.19 -10.21 14.40
CA HIS A 99 3.25 -10.31 15.51
C HIS A 99 3.87 -9.62 16.73
N ARG A 100 3.48 -8.37 17.01
CA ARG A 100 3.56 -7.80 18.35
C ARG A 100 2.69 -6.54 18.44
N TRP A 101 1.57 -6.72 19.12
CA TRP A 101 0.81 -5.67 19.78
C TRP A 101 1.66 -5.03 20.89
#